data_AF-A0A1M4ZGW9-F1
#
_entry.id   AF-A0A1M4ZGW9-F1
#
_cell.length_a   1.000
_cell.length_b   1.000
_cell.length_c   1.000
_cell.angle_alpha   90.00
_cell.angle_beta   90.00
_cell.angle_gamma   90.00
#
_symmetry.space_group_name_H-M   'P 1'
#
loop_
_entity.id
_entity.type
_entity.pdbx_description
1 polymer ?
#
loop_
_entity_poly.entity_id
_entity_poly.type
_entity_poly.pdbx_seq_one_letter_code
_entity_poly.pdbx_strand_id
1 'polypeptide(L)'
;MNEKNFSYLKDTLKYLGFGEGLHASLEEKLKERAKEFQLGYSATFGDRRIDASLSFRKSDTSDIYFFNKWNGTVGEYEAARSQNFYINKGHGITLKEGFNLLEGRAVHKELTDKEGQTYKAWLQLDSKEKDATGNYKVNQYHEKYGFDLQQKLEALPIKQLADPELKEGLIRSLQKGNMQTVTFEKNRQSDQLLVAANPRFKSIAVFDQSGKQIPQHSLDKRYDLEVKKPELTLVGKAAEKEAPQKKQELGEVRKMDGATSKKEEKAKTQSGSADGLEKKRTGKQKGMHP
;
A
#
# COMPACT_ATOMS: atom_id res chain seq x y z
N MET A 1 0.65 5.75 -38.32
CA MET A 1 1.05 5.38 -36.96
C MET A 1 2.56 5.18 -36.95
N ASN A 2 3.24 5.37 -35.83
CA ASN A 2 4.67 5.06 -35.71
C ASN A 2 4.83 3.57 -35.34
N GLU A 3 5.25 2.73 -36.30
CA GLU A 3 5.33 1.26 -36.12
C GLU A 3 6.31 0.82 -35.02
N LYS A 4 7.46 1.50 -34.89
CA LYS A 4 8.43 1.20 -33.83
C LYS A 4 7.84 1.49 -32.46
N ASN A 5 7.14 2.61 -32.32
CA ASN A 5 6.47 2.97 -31.06
C ASN A 5 5.31 2.02 -30.75
N PHE A 6 4.53 1.61 -31.75
CA PHE A 6 3.48 0.62 -31.57
C PHE A 6 4.04 -0.73 -31.09
N SER A 7 5.11 -1.25 -31.72
CA SER A 7 5.78 -2.47 -31.26
C SER A 7 6.27 -2.36 -29.82
N TYR A 8 6.94 -1.25 -29.49
CA TYR A 8 7.42 -0.99 -28.14
C TYR A 8 6.29 -0.98 -27.09
N LEU A 9 5.15 -0.36 -27.42
CA LEU A 9 4.00 -0.31 -26.51
C LEU A 9 3.36 -1.69 -26.33
N LYS A 10 3.26 -2.51 -27.38
CA LYS A 10 2.80 -3.90 -27.29
C LYS A 10 3.68 -4.73 -26.35
N ASP A 11 4.99 -4.67 -26.55
CA ASP A 11 5.95 -5.39 -25.71
C ASP A 11 5.86 -4.92 -24.25
N THR A 12 5.75 -3.61 -24.04
CA THR A 12 5.57 -3.02 -22.70
C THR A 12 4.30 -3.56 -22.03
N LEU A 13 3.16 -3.60 -22.72
CA LEU A 13 1.91 -4.14 -22.18
C LEU A 13 2.03 -5.62 -21.83
N LYS A 14 2.66 -6.40 -22.70
CA LYS A 14 2.94 -7.83 -22.49
C LYS A 14 3.78 -8.05 -21.23
N TYR A 15 4.91 -7.37 -21.10
CA TYR A 15 5.82 -7.54 -19.95
C TYR A 15 5.27 -6.98 -18.63
N LEU A 16 4.37 -5.99 -18.69
CA LEU A 16 3.65 -5.50 -17.52
C LEU A 16 2.45 -6.36 -17.13
N GLY A 17 2.16 -7.43 -17.88
CA GLY A 17 1.14 -8.43 -17.53
C GLY A 17 -0.27 -8.12 -18.03
N PHE A 18 -0.42 -7.22 -19.00
CA PHE A 18 -1.70 -6.96 -19.68
C PHE A 18 -1.93 -7.87 -20.90
N GLY A 19 -0.94 -8.69 -21.26
CA GLY A 19 -1.04 -9.64 -22.37
C GLY A 19 -1.17 -8.95 -23.73
N GLU A 20 -1.83 -9.62 -24.66
CA GLU A 20 -1.92 -9.19 -26.07
C GLU A 20 -3.32 -8.71 -26.47
N GLY A 21 -4.31 -8.83 -25.58
CA GLY A 21 -5.71 -8.52 -25.86
C GLY A 21 -6.00 -7.04 -26.16
N LEU A 22 -5.10 -6.14 -25.74
CA LEU A 22 -5.22 -4.70 -25.99
C LEU A 22 -4.60 -4.24 -27.31
N HIS A 23 -3.92 -5.12 -28.06
CA HIS A 23 -3.14 -4.72 -29.24
C HIS A 23 -3.98 -4.04 -30.32
N ALA A 24 -5.17 -4.58 -30.63
CA ALA A 24 -6.05 -4.02 -31.65
C ALA A 24 -6.60 -2.64 -31.24
N SER A 25 -7.11 -2.51 -30.02
CA SER A 25 -7.61 -1.23 -29.49
C SER A 25 -6.50 -0.19 -29.38
N LEU A 26 -5.29 -0.59 -29.01
CA LEU A 26 -4.12 0.29 -29.00
C LEU A 26 -3.82 0.80 -30.42
N GLU A 27 -3.80 -0.08 -31.42
CA GLU A 27 -3.55 0.29 -32.81
C GLU A 27 -4.58 1.30 -33.32
N GLU A 28 -5.87 1.06 -33.04
CA GLU A 28 -6.96 1.98 -33.39
C GLU A 28 -6.76 3.35 -32.73
N LYS A 29 -6.49 3.40 -31.42
CA LYS A 29 -6.26 4.67 -30.71
C LYS A 29 -5.02 5.42 -31.19
N LEU A 30 -3.96 4.73 -31.60
CA LEU A 30 -2.79 5.37 -32.19
C LEU A 30 -3.08 5.91 -33.60
N LYS A 31 -3.98 5.29 -34.36
CA LYS A 31 -4.43 5.78 -35.68
C LYS A 31 -5.34 7.01 -35.58
N GLU A 32 -6.13 7.13 -34.52
CA GLU A 32 -6.95 8.32 -34.22
C GLU A 32 -6.13 9.60 -33.95
N ARG A 33 -4.84 9.45 -33.59
CA ARG A 33 -3.91 10.56 -33.29
C ARG A 33 -4.35 11.52 -32.18
N ALA A 34 -5.22 11.07 -31.26
CA ALA A 34 -5.61 11.85 -30.08
C ALA A 34 -4.38 12.17 -29.19
N LYS A 35 -4.37 13.34 -28.52
CA LYS A 35 -3.25 13.73 -27.63
C LYS A 35 -3.10 12.80 -26.43
N GLU A 36 -4.19 12.26 -25.93
CA GLU A 36 -4.25 11.33 -24.82
C GLU A 36 -5.44 10.39 -24.99
N PHE A 37 -5.31 9.17 -24.47
CA PHE A 37 -6.39 8.19 -24.44
C PHE A 37 -6.18 7.19 -23.31
N GLN A 38 -7.23 6.43 -22.98
CA GLN A 38 -7.17 5.35 -22.02
C GLN A 38 -7.65 4.04 -22.64
N LEU A 39 -7.08 2.93 -22.16
CA LEU A 39 -7.54 1.57 -22.46
C LEU A 39 -7.95 0.88 -21.15
N GLY A 40 -9.15 0.31 -21.14
CA GLY A 40 -9.63 -0.50 -20.02
C GLY A 40 -9.17 -1.95 -20.15
N TYR A 41 -8.83 -2.58 -19.03
CA TYR A 41 -8.47 -3.99 -18.95
C TYR A 41 -8.97 -4.57 -17.62
N SER A 42 -9.30 -5.86 -17.62
CA SER A 42 -9.71 -6.56 -16.41
C SER A 42 -9.09 -7.95 -16.37
N ALA A 43 -8.71 -8.40 -15.18
CA ALA A 43 -8.23 -9.75 -14.95
C ALA A 43 -8.74 -10.30 -13.63
N THR A 44 -8.77 -11.63 -13.54
CA THR A 44 -9.13 -12.35 -12.32
C THR A 44 -7.93 -13.14 -11.83
N PHE A 45 -7.64 -13.04 -10.54
CA PHE A 45 -6.59 -13.78 -9.86
C PHE A 45 -7.18 -14.55 -8.68
N GLY A 46 -7.32 -15.86 -8.83
CA GLY A 46 -8.10 -16.67 -7.90
C GLY A 46 -9.58 -16.33 -8.06
N ASP A 47 -10.22 -15.93 -6.98
CA ASP A 47 -11.61 -15.48 -6.90
C ASP A 47 -11.77 -13.95 -6.96
N ARG A 48 -10.67 -13.20 -7.03
CA ARG A 48 -10.68 -11.74 -7.01
C ARG A 48 -10.41 -11.11 -8.36
N ARG A 49 -11.21 -10.12 -8.72
CA ARG A 49 -11.06 -9.30 -9.92
C ARG A 49 -10.21 -8.04 -9.65
N ILE A 50 -9.43 -7.65 -10.64
CA ILE A 50 -8.83 -6.33 -10.76
C ILE A 50 -9.28 -5.68 -12.07
N ASP A 51 -9.67 -4.41 -11.98
CA ASP A 51 -9.93 -3.55 -13.13
C ASP A 51 -8.81 -2.51 -13.25
N ALA A 52 -8.37 -2.27 -14.47
CA ALA A 52 -7.25 -1.40 -14.80
C ALA A 52 -7.64 -0.40 -15.89
N SER A 53 -7.30 0.88 -15.69
CA SER A 53 -7.35 1.91 -16.73
C SER A 53 -5.93 2.38 -17.05
N LEU A 54 -5.47 2.09 -18.28
CA LEU A 54 -4.13 2.37 -18.76
C LEU A 54 -4.12 3.71 -19.48
N SER A 55 -3.29 4.66 -19.03
CA SER A 55 -3.24 6.03 -19.56
C SER A 55 -2.07 6.23 -20.52
N PHE A 56 -2.38 6.62 -21.75
CA PHE A 56 -1.42 6.90 -22.81
C PHE A 56 -1.45 8.39 -23.19
N ARG A 57 -0.28 8.96 -23.47
CA ARG A 57 -0.17 10.35 -23.93
C ARG A 57 0.85 10.46 -25.06
N LYS A 58 0.52 11.24 -26.08
CA LYS A 58 1.43 11.64 -27.15
C LYS A 58 2.46 12.65 -26.63
N SER A 59 3.68 12.56 -27.12
CA SER A 59 4.70 13.59 -26.96
C SER A 59 4.23 14.92 -27.57
N ASP A 60 4.56 16.04 -26.91
CA ASP A 60 4.30 17.37 -27.47
C ASP A 60 5.28 17.72 -28.61
N THR A 61 6.42 17.03 -28.68
CA THR A 61 7.53 17.34 -29.62
C THR A 61 7.75 16.25 -30.68
N SER A 62 7.04 15.13 -30.62
CA SER A 62 7.20 14.01 -31.56
C SER A 62 5.91 13.20 -31.76
N ASP A 63 5.91 12.31 -32.74
CA ASP A 63 4.81 11.37 -33.00
C ASP A 63 4.87 10.09 -32.13
N ILE A 64 5.54 10.16 -30.97
CA ILE A 64 5.71 9.04 -30.03
C ILE A 64 4.65 9.12 -28.94
N TYR A 65 4.03 7.99 -28.62
CA TYR A 65 3.15 7.81 -27.49
C TYR A 65 3.86 7.10 -26.34
N PHE A 66 3.52 7.50 -25.12
CA PHE A 66 4.02 6.94 -23.88
C PHE A 66 2.89 6.34 -23.07
N PHE A 67 3.10 5.12 -22.57
CA PHE A 67 2.31 4.55 -21.49
C PHE A 67 2.87 5.05 -20.15
N ASN A 68 2.17 6.01 -19.53
CA ASN A 68 2.72 6.77 -18.40
C ASN A 68 2.34 6.18 -17.04
N LYS A 69 1.12 5.65 -16.94
CA LYS A 69 0.58 5.09 -15.70
C LYS A 69 -0.63 4.22 -15.99
N TRP A 70 -0.97 3.37 -15.05
CA TRP A 70 -2.27 2.73 -15.00
C TRP A 70 -2.88 2.87 -13.61
N ASN A 71 -4.21 3.01 -13.55
CA ASN A 71 -4.95 2.97 -12.31
C ASN A 71 -5.50 1.56 -12.12
N GLY A 72 -5.17 0.90 -11.02
CA GLY A 72 -5.70 -0.42 -10.67
C GLY A 72 -6.73 -0.31 -9.56
N THR A 73 -7.82 -1.06 -9.65
CA THR A 73 -8.88 -1.14 -8.65
C THR A 73 -9.24 -2.58 -8.32
N VAL A 74 -9.33 -2.91 -7.03
CA VAL A 74 -9.77 -4.22 -6.52
C VAL A 74 -10.89 -4.04 -5.51
N GLY A 75 -11.93 -4.86 -5.61
CA GLY A 75 -13.13 -4.77 -4.77
C GLY A 75 -14.21 -3.88 -5.41
N GLU A 76 -15.35 -3.79 -4.73
CA GLU A 76 -16.53 -3.08 -5.23
C GLU A 76 -17.04 -2.08 -4.19
N TYR A 77 -17.71 -1.04 -4.65
CA TYR A 77 -18.36 -0.02 -3.81
C TYR A 77 -17.41 0.56 -2.74
N GLU A 78 -17.84 0.61 -1.48
CA GLU A 78 -17.09 1.16 -0.35
C GLU A 78 -15.82 0.36 0.01
N ALA A 79 -15.72 -0.90 -0.44
CA ALA A 79 -14.53 -1.73 -0.22
C ALA A 79 -13.51 -1.63 -1.36
N ALA A 80 -13.80 -0.85 -2.40
CA ALA A 80 -12.91 -0.65 -3.53
C ALA A 80 -11.62 0.04 -3.10
N ARG A 81 -10.49 -0.57 -3.46
CA ARG A 81 -9.15 -0.03 -3.24
C ARG A 81 -8.55 0.27 -4.59
N SER A 82 -8.13 1.52 -4.79
CA SER A 82 -7.55 1.99 -6.05
C SER A 82 -6.20 2.65 -5.83
N GLN A 83 -5.30 2.48 -6.80
CA GLN A 83 -3.95 3.04 -6.78
C GLN A 83 -3.50 3.36 -8.20
N ASN A 84 -2.87 4.52 -8.38
CA ASN A 84 -2.13 4.83 -9.60
C ASN A 84 -0.72 4.23 -9.52
N PHE A 85 -0.34 3.48 -10.55
CA PHE A 85 0.97 2.90 -10.74
C PHE A 85 1.64 3.54 -11.95
N TYR A 86 2.76 4.22 -11.72
CA TYR A 86 3.50 4.92 -12.76
C TYR A 86 4.45 3.98 -13.49
N ILE A 87 4.61 4.22 -14.79
CA ILE A 87 5.48 3.48 -15.70
C ILE A 87 6.55 4.45 -16.22
N ASN A 88 7.81 4.05 -16.11
CA ASN A 88 8.96 4.79 -16.59
C ASN A 88 9.78 3.91 -17.53
N LYS A 89 9.89 4.30 -18.81
CA LYS A 89 10.64 3.56 -19.84
C LYS A 89 10.29 2.06 -19.90
N GLY A 90 9.00 1.74 -19.76
CA GLY A 90 8.51 0.36 -19.78
C GLY A 90 8.68 -0.41 -18.46
N HIS A 91 9.28 0.21 -17.45
CA HIS A 91 9.45 -0.37 -16.12
C HIS A 91 8.44 0.23 -15.13
N GLY A 92 7.94 -0.60 -14.22
CA GLY A 92 7.04 -0.18 -13.17
C GLY A 92 6.47 -1.36 -12.40
N ILE A 93 5.34 -1.12 -11.75
CA ILE A 93 4.54 -2.17 -11.10
C ILE A 93 3.72 -2.88 -12.18
N THR A 94 3.92 -4.20 -12.30
CA THR A 94 3.12 -5.07 -13.19
C THR A 94 1.69 -5.20 -12.68
N LEU A 95 0.77 -5.65 -13.52
CA LEU A 95 -0.63 -5.88 -13.14
C LEU A 95 -0.76 -6.79 -11.90
N LYS A 96 0.00 -7.89 -11.88
CA LYS A 96 -0.05 -8.85 -10.76
C LYS A 96 0.54 -8.28 -9.47
N GLU A 97 1.66 -7.55 -9.56
CA GLU A 97 2.25 -6.86 -8.42
C GLU A 97 1.31 -5.77 -7.87
N GLY A 98 0.65 -5.01 -8.75
CA GLY A 98 -0.32 -3.99 -8.35
C GLY A 98 -1.55 -4.59 -7.68
N PHE A 99 -2.06 -5.71 -8.19
CA PHE A 99 -3.07 -6.51 -7.50
C PHE A 99 -2.61 -6.93 -6.10
N ASN A 100 -1.38 -7.43 -5.96
CA ASN A 100 -0.85 -7.84 -4.67
C ASN A 100 -0.73 -6.66 -3.68
N LEU A 101 -0.30 -5.49 -4.15
CA LEU A 101 -0.25 -4.26 -3.36
C LEU A 101 -1.64 -3.81 -2.89
N LEU A 102 -2.64 -3.81 -3.79
CA LEU A 102 -4.02 -3.46 -3.48
C LEU A 102 -4.66 -4.44 -2.49
N GLU A 103 -4.23 -5.70 -2.53
CA GLU A 103 -4.60 -6.73 -1.55
C GLU A 103 -3.86 -6.59 -0.20
N GLY A 104 -3.00 -5.58 -0.04
CA GLY A 104 -2.27 -5.29 1.20
C GLY A 104 -0.97 -6.08 1.37
N ARG A 105 -0.56 -6.87 0.36
CA ARG A 105 0.72 -7.60 0.37
C ARG A 105 1.87 -6.68 -0.04
N ALA A 106 3.09 -7.08 0.28
CA ALA A 106 4.30 -6.34 -0.09
C ALA A 106 4.93 -6.89 -1.38
N VAL A 107 5.52 -6.01 -2.18
CA VAL A 107 6.24 -6.35 -3.42
C VAL A 107 7.66 -5.82 -3.35
N HIS A 108 8.64 -6.66 -3.65
CA HIS A 108 10.05 -6.31 -3.71
C HIS A 108 10.42 -5.79 -5.11
N LYS A 109 10.97 -4.58 -5.18
CA LYS A 109 11.37 -3.94 -6.44
C LYS A 109 12.78 -3.39 -6.35
N GLU A 110 13.42 -3.35 -7.51
CA GLU A 110 14.54 -2.46 -7.76
C GLU A 110 13.97 -1.10 -8.22
N LEU A 111 14.39 -0.04 -7.55
CA LEU A 111 13.93 1.33 -7.68
C LEU A 111 15.13 2.23 -7.96
N THR A 112 14.85 3.45 -8.41
CA THR A 112 15.87 4.48 -8.64
C THR A 112 15.53 5.70 -7.81
N ASP A 113 16.50 6.22 -7.06
CA ASP A 113 16.33 7.45 -6.30
C ASP A 113 16.43 8.70 -7.19
N LYS A 114 16.41 9.89 -6.58
CA LYS A 114 16.44 11.16 -7.32
C LYS A 114 17.80 11.42 -7.95
N GLU A 115 18.84 10.82 -7.39
CA GLU A 115 20.23 10.91 -7.80
C GLU A 115 20.58 9.89 -8.89
N GLY A 116 19.64 9.01 -9.25
CA GLY A 116 19.81 7.99 -10.29
C GLY A 116 20.41 6.68 -9.78
N GLN A 117 20.60 6.52 -8.47
CA GLN A 117 21.14 5.30 -7.88
C GLN A 117 20.06 4.25 -7.73
N THR A 118 20.37 3.03 -8.17
CA THR A 118 19.48 1.88 -8.05
C THR A 118 19.55 1.30 -6.65
N TYR A 119 18.41 1.05 -6.03
CA TYR A 119 18.31 0.40 -4.73
C TYR A 119 17.14 -0.59 -4.69
N LYS A 120 17.20 -1.57 -3.80
CA LYS A 120 16.14 -2.55 -3.60
C LYS A 120 15.31 -2.22 -2.37
N ALA A 121 14.00 -2.35 -2.50
CA ALA A 121 13.08 -2.17 -1.38
C ALA A 121 11.83 -3.01 -1.54
N TRP A 122 11.25 -3.39 -0.40
CA TRP A 122 9.87 -3.83 -0.34
C TRP A 122 8.93 -2.64 -0.31
N LEU A 123 7.90 -2.67 -1.16
CA LEU A 123 6.82 -1.70 -1.24
C LEU A 123 5.56 -2.31 -0.64
N GLN A 124 4.86 -1.56 0.21
CA GLN A 124 3.54 -1.95 0.73
C GLN A 124 2.65 -0.73 0.84
N LEU A 125 1.38 -0.84 0.44
CA LEU A 125 0.43 0.26 0.60
C LEU A 125 -0.02 0.37 2.06
N ASP A 126 -0.03 1.59 2.58
CA ASP A 126 -0.70 1.89 3.84
C ASP A 126 -2.21 1.87 3.61
N SER A 127 -2.95 1.03 4.33
CA SER A 127 -4.39 0.88 4.12
C SER A 127 -5.23 2.04 4.68
N LYS A 128 -4.62 2.96 5.42
CA LYS A 128 -5.30 4.05 6.15
C LYS A 128 -4.96 5.42 5.58
N GLU A 129 -3.70 5.65 5.23
CA GLU A 129 -3.22 6.95 4.78
C GLU A 129 -3.28 7.08 3.25
N LYS A 130 -3.96 8.11 2.76
CA LYS A 130 -3.98 8.51 1.35
C LYS A 130 -3.37 9.90 1.17
N ASP A 131 -2.75 10.12 0.02
CA ASP A 131 -2.28 11.43 -0.40
C ASP A 131 -3.40 12.30 -1.00
N ALA A 132 -3.07 13.55 -1.35
CA ALA A 132 -4.01 14.51 -1.93
C ALA A 132 -4.58 14.07 -3.30
N THR A 133 -3.95 13.11 -3.98
CA THR A 133 -4.42 12.54 -5.25
C THR A 133 -5.24 11.26 -5.06
N GLY A 134 -5.51 10.88 -3.81
CA GLY A 134 -6.29 9.70 -3.45
C GLY A 134 -5.52 8.38 -3.53
N ASN A 135 -4.20 8.42 -3.76
CA ASN A 135 -3.35 7.23 -3.74
C ASN A 135 -2.99 6.87 -2.30
N TYR A 136 -2.89 5.58 -2.00
CA TYR A 136 -2.37 5.13 -0.72
C TYR A 136 -0.89 5.50 -0.59
N LYS A 137 -0.51 5.90 0.62
CA LYS A 137 0.90 6.10 0.96
C LYS A 137 1.65 4.78 0.80
N VAL A 138 2.83 4.84 0.19
CA VAL A 138 3.67 3.66 -0.03
C VAL A 138 4.74 3.59 1.06
N ASN A 139 4.65 2.56 1.90
CA ASN A 139 5.71 2.23 2.85
C ASN A 139 6.84 1.50 2.11
N GLN A 140 8.09 1.93 2.34
CA GLN A 140 9.28 1.33 1.75
C GLN A 140 10.15 0.70 2.83
N TYR A 141 10.54 -0.55 2.64
CA TYR A 141 11.47 -1.26 3.51
C TYR A 141 12.73 -1.61 2.71
N HIS A 142 13.71 -0.70 2.74
CA HIS A 142 15.01 -0.86 2.09
C HIS A 142 15.86 -1.95 2.76
N GLU A 143 16.95 -2.39 2.13
CA GLU A 143 17.79 -3.49 2.64
C GLU A 143 18.26 -3.28 4.09
N LYS A 144 18.63 -2.05 4.46
CA LYS A 144 19.02 -1.68 5.84
C LYS A 144 17.91 -1.82 6.88
N TYR A 145 16.66 -2.05 6.46
CA TYR A 145 15.53 -2.28 7.35
C TYR A 145 15.67 -3.63 8.09
N GLY A 146 16.42 -4.58 7.53
CA GLY A 146 16.72 -5.86 8.17
C GLY A 146 15.62 -6.92 8.04
N PHE A 147 14.84 -6.88 6.95
CA PHE A 147 13.98 -7.99 6.56
C PHE A 147 14.65 -8.80 5.46
N ASP A 148 15.15 -9.99 5.80
CA ASP A 148 15.70 -10.96 4.87
C ASP A 148 14.67 -12.07 4.63
N LEU A 149 14.09 -12.10 3.42
CA LEU A 149 13.06 -13.08 3.07
C LEU A 149 13.57 -14.52 3.17
N GLN A 150 14.79 -14.77 2.65
CA GLN A 150 15.33 -16.12 2.57
C GLN A 150 15.61 -16.65 3.98
N GLN A 151 16.29 -15.86 4.82
CA GLN A 151 16.56 -16.22 6.21
C GLN A 151 15.26 -16.51 6.99
N LYS A 152 14.21 -15.71 6.75
CA LYS A 152 12.92 -15.91 7.44
C LYS A 152 12.17 -17.15 6.97
N LEU A 153 12.33 -17.55 5.71
CA LEU A 153 11.81 -18.82 5.21
C LEU A 153 12.57 -20.01 5.79
N GLU A 154 13.90 -19.94 5.84
CA GLU A 154 14.77 -21.01 6.36
C GLU A 154 14.55 -21.28 7.86
N ALA A 155 14.02 -20.30 8.60
CA ALA A 155 13.61 -20.47 9.99
C ALA A 155 12.29 -21.27 10.16
N LEU A 156 11.58 -21.57 9.07
CA LEU A 156 10.32 -22.30 9.07
C LEU A 156 10.51 -23.73 8.52
N PRO A 157 9.71 -24.71 8.97
CA PRO A 157 9.86 -26.12 8.57
C PRO A 157 9.25 -26.39 7.19
N ILE A 158 9.62 -25.60 6.18
CA ILE A 158 9.04 -25.68 4.83
C ILE A 158 9.77 -26.74 4.00
N LYS A 159 9.06 -27.80 3.60
CA LYS A 159 9.59 -28.92 2.81
C LYS A 159 10.22 -28.47 1.48
N GLN A 160 9.58 -27.53 0.79
CA GLN A 160 10.01 -27.03 -0.52
C GLN A 160 11.39 -26.36 -0.49
N LEU A 161 11.90 -25.94 0.68
CA LEU A 161 13.21 -25.30 0.78
C LEU A 161 14.38 -26.26 0.62
N ALA A 162 14.14 -27.58 0.73
CA ALA A 162 15.16 -28.61 0.53
C ALA A 162 15.57 -28.75 -0.95
N ASP A 163 14.70 -28.35 -1.87
CA ASP A 163 14.97 -28.32 -3.30
C ASP A 163 15.37 -26.89 -3.73
N PRO A 164 16.57 -26.66 -4.29
CA PRO A 164 17.02 -25.32 -4.67
C PRO A 164 16.13 -24.63 -5.70
N GLU A 165 15.57 -25.36 -6.68
CA GLU A 165 14.74 -24.78 -7.73
C GLU A 165 13.38 -24.35 -7.17
N LEU A 166 12.77 -25.20 -6.34
CA LEU A 166 11.52 -24.87 -5.65
C LEU A 166 11.71 -23.71 -4.67
N LYS A 167 12.84 -23.69 -3.94
CA LYS A 167 13.21 -22.58 -3.04
C LYS A 167 13.31 -21.26 -3.79
N GLU A 168 14.06 -21.22 -4.88
CA GLU A 168 14.19 -20.01 -5.69
C GLU A 168 12.86 -19.57 -6.30
N GLY A 169 12.06 -20.52 -6.81
CA GLY A 169 10.72 -20.26 -7.31
C GLY A 169 9.82 -19.62 -6.26
N LEU A 170 9.82 -20.16 -5.04
CA LEU A 170 9.10 -19.63 -3.90
C LEU A 170 9.56 -18.20 -3.57
N ILE A 171 10.87 -17.96 -3.44
CA ILE A 171 11.45 -16.64 -3.15
C ILE A 171 11.01 -15.62 -4.21
N ARG A 172 11.18 -15.94 -5.51
CA ARG A 172 10.77 -15.06 -6.61
C ARG A 172 9.28 -14.75 -6.59
N SER A 173 8.45 -15.74 -6.27
CA SER A 173 7.01 -15.56 -6.21
C SER A 173 6.59 -14.65 -5.04
N LEU A 174 7.17 -14.86 -3.86
CA LEU A 174 6.93 -14.02 -2.67
C LEU A 174 7.46 -12.60 -2.86
N GLN A 175 8.59 -12.42 -3.54
CA GLN A 175 9.12 -11.10 -3.93
C GLN A 175 8.14 -10.34 -4.83
N LYS A 176 7.38 -11.02 -5.70
CA LYS A 176 6.31 -10.40 -6.49
C LYS A 176 5.03 -10.14 -5.68
N GLY A 177 5.05 -10.41 -4.37
CA GLY A 177 3.91 -10.25 -3.46
C GLY A 177 2.84 -11.32 -3.60
N ASN A 178 3.14 -12.44 -4.27
CA ASN A 178 2.21 -13.55 -4.35
C ASN A 178 2.11 -14.24 -2.98
N MET A 179 0.95 -14.82 -2.72
CA MET A 179 0.79 -15.81 -1.65
C MET A 179 1.05 -17.20 -2.26
N GLN A 180 1.75 -18.07 -1.54
CA GLN A 180 2.16 -19.39 -2.05
C GLN A 180 1.78 -20.49 -1.08
N THR A 181 1.29 -21.61 -1.63
CA THR A 181 1.07 -22.82 -0.85
C THR A 181 2.40 -23.54 -0.64
N VAL A 182 2.68 -23.88 0.61
CA VAL A 182 3.87 -24.60 1.04
C VAL A 182 3.48 -25.73 1.99
N THR A 183 4.37 -26.69 2.18
CA THR A 183 4.17 -27.81 3.09
C THR A 183 5.06 -27.61 4.30
N PHE A 184 4.45 -27.42 5.47
CA PHE A 184 5.15 -27.40 6.73
C PHE A 184 5.29 -28.84 7.24
N GLU A 185 6.51 -29.30 7.48
CA GLU A 185 6.80 -30.68 7.89
C GLU A 185 7.74 -30.70 9.11
N LYS A 186 7.22 -31.09 10.29
CA LYS A 186 8.00 -31.26 11.52
C LYS A 186 7.29 -32.21 12.49
N ASN A 187 8.04 -33.02 13.24
CA ASN A 187 7.50 -33.93 14.28
C ASN A 187 6.35 -34.84 13.80
N ARG A 188 6.48 -35.42 12.59
CA ARG A 188 5.46 -36.24 11.90
C ARG A 188 4.15 -35.51 11.57
N GLN A 189 4.08 -34.20 11.78
CA GLN A 189 3.00 -33.34 11.27
C GLN A 189 3.39 -32.82 9.88
N SER A 190 2.42 -32.83 8.96
CA SER A 190 2.56 -32.31 7.61
C SER A 190 1.31 -31.52 7.24
N ASP A 191 1.43 -30.21 7.11
CA ASP A 191 0.32 -29.32 6.81
C ASP A 191 0.59 -28.51 5.54
N GLN A 192 -0.42 -28.40 4.68
CA GLN A 192 -0.38 -27.42 3.60
C GLN A 192 -0.86 -26.07 4.13
N LEU A 193 -0.02 -25.05 4.03
CA LEU A 193 -0.29 -23.69 4.49
C LEU A 193 0.03 -22.69 3.39
N LEU A 194 -0.51 -21.48 3.52
CA LEU A 194 -0.22 -20.36 2.63
C LEU A 194 0.79 -19.43 3.29
N VAL A 195 1.77 -18.92 2.54
CA VAL A 195 2.77 -17.97 3.01
C VAL A 195 2.84 -16.73 2.14
N ALA A 196 3.09 -15.58 2.77
CA ALA A 196 3.35 -14.29 2.11
C ALA A 196 4.46 -13.52 2.83
N ALA A 197 5.22 -12.72 2.09
CA ALA A 197 6.23 -11.84 2.69
C ALA A 197 5.57 -10.76 3.56
N ASN A 198 6.10 -10.52 4.76
CA ASN A 198 5.58 -9.52 5.70
C ASN A 198 6.71 -8.60 6.22
N PRO A 199 7.28 -7.74 5.36
CA PRO A 199 8.39 -6.88 5.71
C PRO A 199 8.07 -5.96 6.88
N ARG A 200 6.85 -5.42 6.98
CA ARG A 200 6.41 -4.56 8.10
C ARG A 200 6.71 -5.14 9.49
N PHE A 201 6.57 -6.46 9.63
CA PHE A 201 6.82 -7.17 10.89
C PHE A 201 8.10 -8.03 10.85
N LYS A 202 8.94 -7.85 9.82
CA LYS A 202 10.18 -8.60 9.58
C LYS A 202 9.99 -10.12 9.66
N SER A 203 8.88 -10.62 9.12
CA SER A 203 8.47 -12.03 9.24
C SER A 203 7.84 -12.57 7.95
N ILE A 204 7.47 -13.84 7.96
CA ILE A 204 6.58 -14.46 6.97
C ILE A 204 5.19 -14.50 7.57
N ALA A 205 4.19 -13.97 6.88
CA ALA A 205 2.80 -14.18 7.26
C ALA A 205 2.38 -15.58 6.80
N VAL A 206 1.80 -16.37 7.70
CA VAL A 206 1.31 -17.72 7.43
C VAL A 206 -0.19 -17.77 7.62
N PHE A 207 -0.88 -18.47 6.74
CA PHE A 207 -2.33 -18.60 6.72
C PHE A 207 -2.72 -20.07 6.56
N ASP A 208 -3.88 -20.44 7.08
CA ASP A 208 -4.51 -21.71 6.73
C ASP A 208 -5.07 -21.68 5.29
N GLN A 209 -5.58 -22.82 4.82
CA GLN A 209 -6.15 -22.93 3.47
C GLN A 209 -7.41 -22.07 3.24
N SER A 210 -8.05 -21.60 4.32
CA SER A 210 -9.18 -20.67 4.22
C SER A 210 -8.74 -19.20 4.09
N GLY A 211 -7.43 -18.93 4.15
CA GLY A 211 -6.87 -17.58 4.11
C GLY A 211 -6.88 -16.87 5.46
N LYS A 212 -7.20 -17.56 6.55
CA LYS A 212 -7.13 -16.99 7.89
C LYS A 212 -5.69 -17.01 8.39
N GLN A 213 -5.19 -15.86 8.83
CA GLN A 213 -3.82 -15.74 9.32
C GLN A 213 -3.64 -16.55 10.60
N ILE A 214 -2.58 -17.36 10.65
CA ILE A 214 -2.15 -18.09 11.83
C ILE A 214 -1.15 -17.21 12.59
N PRO A 215 -1.43 -16.84 13.85
CA PRO A 215 -0.49 -16.06 14.66
C PRO A 215 0.82 -16.81 14.91
N GLN A 216 1.93 -16.07 15.01
CA GLN A 216 3.26 -16.66 15.22
C GLN A 216 3.31 -17.62 16.43
N HIS A 217 2.75 -17.21 17.57
CA HIS A 217 2.74 -18.05 18.79
C HIS A 217 2.04 -19.42 18.58
N SER A 218 1.06 -19.48 17.67
CA SER A 218 0.36 -20.72 17.34
C SER A 218 1.23 -21.62 16.46
N LEU A 219 2.02 -21.04 15.55
CA LEU A 219 3.01 -21.78 14.76
C LEU A 219 4.14 -22.31 15.65
N ASP A 220 4.66 -21.47 16.54
CA ASP A 220 5.74 -21.85 17.46
C ASP A 220 5.32 -23.04 18.33
N LYS A 221 4.09 -23.02 18.86
CA LYS A 221 3.54 -24.14 19.63
C LYS A 221 3.30 -25.39 18.79
N ARG A 222 2.78 -25.24 17.56
CA ARG A 222 2.42 -26.36 16.69
C ARG A 222 3.65 -27.10 16.17
N TYR A 223 4.67 -26.37 15.76
CA TYR A 223 5.88 -26.90 15.14
C TYR A 223 7.11 -26.83 16.06
N ASP A 224 6.94 -26.52 17.34
CA ASP A 224 8.02 -26.42 18.32
C ASP A 224 9.18 -25.55 17.80
N LEU A 225 8.86 -24.36 17.28
CA LEU A 225 9.86 -23.43 16.76
C LEU A 225 10.49 -22.72 17.95
N GLU A 226 11.81 -22.85 18.12
CA GLU A 226 12.51 -22.20 19.22
C GLU A 226 12.30 -20.68 19.16
N VAL A 227 11.63 -20.14 20.18
CA VAL A 227 11.53 -18.70 20.38
C VAL A 227 12.91 -18.22 20.82
N LYS A 228 13.75 -17.80 19.88
CA LYS A 228 14.83 -16.87 20.23
C LYS A 228 14.14 -15.59 20.71
N LYS A 229 13.98 -15.47 22.03
CA LYS A 229 13.54 -14.22 22.66
C LYS A 229 14.39 -13.10 22.09
N PRO A 230 13.81 -12.01 21.57
CA PRO A 230 14.62 -10.84 21.26
C PRO A 230 15.28 -10.39 22.57
N GLU A 231 16.61 -10.30 22.59
CA GLU A 231 17.29 -9.45 23.55
C GLU A 231 16.74 -8.04 23.35
N LEU A 232 15.87 -7.61 24.26
CA LEU A 232 15.59 -6.20 24.47
C LEU A 232 16.88 -5.58 25.02
N THR A 233 17.83 -5.25 24.14
CA THR A 233 18.84 -4.24 24.44
C THR A 233 18.10 -2.92 24.55
N LEU A 234 17.72 -2.57 25.79
CA LEU A 234 17.30 -1.23 26.15
C LEU A 234 18.45 -0.28 25.81
N VAL A 235 18.37 0.37 24.65
CA VAL A 235 19.26 1.48 24.31
C VAL A 235 18.84 2.66 25.17
N GLY A 236 19.64 2.89 26.21
CA GLY A 236 20.09 4.22 26.62
C GLY A 236 19.03 5.22 27.07
N LYS A 237 18.88 5.33 28.40
CA LYS A 237 18.39 6.53 29.08
C LYS A 237 19.08 7.79 28.52
N ALA A 238 18.29 8.76 28.06
CA ALA A 238 18.70 10.15 27.98
C ALA A 238 18.09 10.91 29.17
N ALA A 239 18.99 11.49 29.95
CA ALA A 239 18.82 12.28 31.17
C ALA A 239 17.59 13.21 31.23
N GLU A 240 16.73 12.98 32.23
CA GLU A 240 16.05 14.07 32.94
C GLU A 240 17.01 14.62 34.01
N LYS A 241 17.19 15.94 34.01
CA LYS A 241 18.00 16.68 34.96
C LYS A 241 17.25 16.80 36.29
N GLU A 242 17.87 16.37 37.39
CA GLU A 242 17.45 16.72 38.75
C GLU A 242 17.95 18.13 39.14
N ALA A 243 17.10 18.85 39.87
CA ALA A 243 17.48 19.84 40.89
C ALA A 243 16.32 19.94 41.91
N PRO A 244 16.56 20.31 43.19
CA PRO A 244 16.73 19.35 44.27
C PRO A 244 15.65 19.42 45.36
N GLN A 245 15.57 18.35 46.15
CA GLN A 245 14.69 18.19 47.32
C GLN A 245 15.09 19.09 48.50
N LYS A 246 14.10 19.62 49.22
CA LYS A 246 14.17 19.87 50.68
C LYS A 246 12.97 19.23 51.35
N LYS A 247 13.23 18.26 52.23
CA LYS A 247 12.31 17.71 53.23
C LYS A 247 12.14 18.70 54.38
N GLN A 248 10.95 18.79 54.95
CA GLN A 248 10.78 18.95 56.40
C GLN A 248 9.43 18.39 56.86
N GLU A 249 9.44 17.88 58.09
CA GLU A 249 8.54 16.92 58.72
C GLU A 249 7.23 17.51 59.29
N LEU A 250 6.35 16.56 59.63
CA LEU A 250 5.20 16.54 60.54
C LEU A 250 4.81 17.79 61.36
N GLY A 251 3.49 18.00 61.48
CA GLY A 251 2.89 18.84 62.53
C GLY A 251 1.37 19.03 62.40
N GLU A 252 0.65 18.12 63.05
CA GLU A 252 -0.73 18.13 63.54
C GLU A 252 -1.50 19.47 63.75
N VAL A 253 -2.84 19.39 63.61
CA VAL A 253 -3.91 20.06 64.40
C VAL A 253 -4.79 21.19 63.77
N ARG A 254 -6.11 20.87 63.76
CA ARG A 254 -7.35 21.68 63.90
C ARG A 254 -8.00 22.45 62.73
N LYS A 255 -9.20 21.95 62.43
CA LYS A 255 -10.50 22.61 62.17
C LYS A 255 -10.55 24.15 62.33
N MET A 256 -11.21 24.84 61.40
CA MET A 256 -12.47 25.54 61.68
C MET A 256 -13.19 26.02 60.41
N ASP A 257 -14.49 26.20 60.61
CA ASP A 257 -15.59 26.46 59.69
C ASP A 257 -15.61 27.84 59.01
N GLY A 258 -16.55 27.98 58.05
CA GLY A 258 -17.12 29.27 57.64
C GLY A 258 -17.02 29.52 56.13
N ALA A 259 -17.98 29.09 55.30
CA ALA A 259 -19.27 29.74 55.02
C ALA A 259 -19.18 31.03 54.19
N THR A 260 -19.89 31.01 53.04
CA THR A 260 -20.52 32.15 52.30
C THR A 260 -19.58 33.18 51.65
N SER A 261 -19.80 33.79 50.48
CA SER A 261 -20.95 33.88 49.55
C SER A 261 -20.55 34.73 48.32
N LYS A 262 -21.22 34.50 47.18
CA LYS A 262 -21.73 35.47 46.17
C LYS A 262 -20.78 36.50 45.49
N LYS A 263 -20.74 36.44 44.15
CA LYS A 263 -21.20 37.44 43.12
C LYS A 263 -20.44 37.18 41.80
N GLU A 264 -21.13 36.95 40.66
CA GLU A 264 -21.55 37.97 39.66
C GLU A 264 -20.37 38.86 39.22
N GLU A 265 -20.04 39.11 37.94
CA GLU A 265 -20.90 39.36 36.79
C GLU A 265 -20.07 39.41 35.46
N LYS A 266 -20.73 39.03 34.36
CA LYS A 266 -20.65 39.45 32.93
C LYS A 266 -19.38 40.05 32.31
N ALA A 267 -19.11 39.59 31.09
CA ALA A 267 -18.78 40.47 29.96
C ALA A 267 -19.52 40.03 28.67
N LYS A 268 -20.20 40.98 28.03
CA LYS A 268 -20.86 40.93 26.71
C LYS A 268 -19.90 41.44 25.63
N THR A 269 -20.03 40.95 24.40
CA THR A 269 -19.90 41.69 23.11
C THR A 269 -20.32 40.72 21.98
N GLN A 270 -21.54 40.79 21.42
CA GLN A 270 -22.03 41.61 20.30
C GLN A 270 -21.16 41.63 19.03
N SER A 271 -21.69 41.03 17.95
CA SER A 271 -22.11 41.68 16.69
C SER A 271 -21.85 40.79 15.46
N GLY A 272 -22.74 40.86 14.46
CA GLY A 272 -22.46 40.34 13.12
C GLY A 272 -23.65 39.74 12.37
N SER A 273 -24.55 40.60 11.90
CA SER A 273 -25.67 40.31 11.01
C SER A 273 -25.26 39.87 9.60
N ALA A 274 -26.18 39.19 8.91
CA ALA A 274 -26.57 39.36 7.50
C ALA A 274 -26.66 38.01 6.77
N ASP A 275 -27.88 37.48 6.72
CA ASP A 275 -28.27 36.39 5.84
C ASP A 275 -28.98 37.01 4.63
N GLY A 276 -28.48 36.72 3.43
CA GLY A 276 -28.85 37.41 2.19
C GLY A 276 -28.65 36.54 0.95
N LEU A 277 -29.73 35.86 0.57
CA LEU A 277 -30.21 35.58 -0.80
C LEU A 277 -29.25 34.96 -1.84
N GLU A 278 -29.61 33.76 -2.32
CA GLU A 278 -29.55 33.48 -3.76
C GLU A 278 -30.70 32.59 -4.29
N LYS A 279 -31.10 32.91 -5.52
CA LYS A 279 -32.42 32.74 -6.14
C LYS A 279 -32.64 31.39 -6.80
N LYS A 280 -33.87 30.86 -6.70
CA LYS A 280 -34.45 29.87 -7.63
C LYS A 280 -35.22 30.55 -8.76
N ARG A 281 -35.05 29.97 -9.95
CA ARG A 281 -35.66 30.27 -11.25
C ARG A 281 -37.19 30.08 -11.27
N THR A 282 -37.89 30.95 -11.99
CA THR A 282 -39.03 30.62 -12.87
C THR A 282 -39.11 31.64 -14.01
N GLY A 283 -39.36 31.18 -15.24
CA GLY A 283 -39.39 32.00 -16.44
C GLY A 283 -40.80 32.42 -16.88
N LYS A 284 -40.88 33.41 -17.77
CA LYS A 284 -41.89 33.53 -18.84
C LYS A 284 -41.55 34.64 -19.84
N GLN A 285 -41.42 34.24 -21.10
CA GLN A 285 -41.82 34.89 -22.36
C GLN A 285 -42.43 36.32 -22.34
N LYS A 286 -41.94 37.24 -23.18
CA LYS A 286 -42.51 37.66 -24.51
C LYS A 286 -41.96 39.02 -25.00
N GLY A 287 -41.53 39.06 -26.28
CA GLY A 287 -41.58 40.21 -27.23
C GLY A 287 -40.65 41.41 -26.96
N MET A 288 -40.27 42.26 -27.91
CA MET A 288 -40.39 42.37 -29.36
C MET A 288 -39.39 43.51 -29.77
N HIS A 289 -38.91 43.48 -31.01
CA HIS A 289 -38.06 44.46 -31.75
C HIS A 289 -38.44 45.95 -31.61
N PRO A 290 -37.67 46.95 -32.12
CA PRO A 290 -36.62 46.92 -33.18
C PRO A 290 -35.18 46.93 -32.68
#